data_AF-A0A5A7MEJ7-F1
#
_entry.id   AF-A0A5A7MEJ7-F1
#
_cell.length_a   1.000
_cell.length_b   1.000
_cell.length_c   1.000
_cell.angle_alpha   90.00
_cell.angle_beta   90.00
_cell.angle_gamma   90.00
#
_symmetry.space_group_name_H-M   'P 1'
#
loop_
_entity.id
_entity.type
_entity.pdbx_description
1 polymer ?
#
loop_
_entity_poly.entity_id
_entity_poly.type
_entity_poly.pdbx_seq_one_letter_code
_entity_poly.pdbx_strand_id
1 'polypeptide(L)'
;MVAFDADVLRSMKQQHESTHGRKPFKVDEAFLHTLEAEMQAYWSDVHQLNESRHIVPEFAVRLNIEANGLNQFVELTRAVERISEILGGFADSDSSLNNEIRSHLAALGYDLSRYDGVAYYCNPFFNRNWEIHSLAATNALTDLTVLLKRAEVSFLEEYVKTHSNQVELIERLASAKSELRELAISAVYFD
;
A
#
# COMPACT_ATOMS: atom_id res chain seq x y z
N MET A 1 -29.60 -11.57 59.56
CA MET A 1 -29.30 -11.79 58.13
C MET A 1 -30.59 -11.57 57.37
N VAL A 2 -30.67 -10.54 56.52
CA VAL A 2 -31.85 -10.32 55.67
C VAL A 2 -31.74 -11.30 54.50
N ALA A 3 -32.65 -12.28 54.44
CA ALA A 3 -32.74 -13.21 53.33
C ALA A 3 -33.54 -12.54 52.21
N PHE A 4 -32.90 -12.34 51.06
CA PHE A 4 -33.58 -11.84 49.86
C PHE A 4 -34.14 -13.03 49.08
N ASP A 5 -35.41 -12.93 48.69
CA ASP A 5 -36.05 -13.90 47.82
C ASP A 5 -35.46 -13.84 46.40
N ALA A 6 -35.51 -14.95 45.67
CA ALA A 6 -34.88 -15.11 44.37
C ALA A 6 -35.39 -14.09 43.33
N ASP A 7 -36.65 -13.69 43.42
CA ASP A 7 -37.24 -12.69 42.52
C ASP A 7 -36.77 -11.27 42.86
N VAL A 8 -36.47 -10.99 44.13
CA VAL A 8 -35.83 -9.73 44.55
C VAL A 8 -34.40 -9.67 44.02
N LEU A 9 -33.66 -10.77 44.07
CA LEU A 9 -32.31 -10.83 43.51
C LEU A 9 -32.30 -10.68 41.98
N ARG A 10 -33.29 -11.24 41.26
CA ARG A 10 -33.42 -11.07 39.81
C ARG A 10 -33.76 -9.64 39.43
N SER A 11 -34.71 -9.02 40.12
CA SER A 11 -35.09 -7.62 39.86
C SER A 11 -33.93 -6.66 40.19
N MET A 12 -33.19 -6.89 41.28
CA MET A 12 -31.97 -6.13 41.59
C MET A 12 -30.89 -6.33 40.51
N LYS A 13 -30.71 -7.54 40.00
CA LYS A 13 -29.77 -7.82 38.90
C LYS A 13 -30.22 -7.16 37.59
N GLN A 14 -31.50 -7.22 37.24
CA GLN A 14 -32.06 -6.55 36.06
C GLN A 14 -31.95 -5.02 36.16
N GLN A 15 -32.17 -4.45 37.35
CA GLN A 15 -31.98 -3.02 37.62
C GLN A 15 -30.50 -2.64 37.51
N HIS A 16 -29.61 -3.45 38.06
CA HIS A 16 -28.17 -3.25 37.94
C HIS A 16 -27.69 -3.42 36.50
N GLU A 17 -28.25 -4.35 35.73
CA GLU A 17 -27.95 -4.52 34.31
C GLU A 17 -28.59 -3.43 33.42
N SER A 18 -29.75 -2.87 33.79
CA SER A 18 -30.31 -1.72 33.05
C SER A 18 -29.54 -0.43 33.33
N THR A 19 -29.00 -0.29 34.55
CA THR A 19 -28.25 0.91 34.98
C THR A 19 -26.75 0.80 34.65
N HIS A 20 -26.19 -0.42 34.69
CA HIS A 20 -24.75 -0.69 34.60
C HIS A 20 -24.38 -1.85 33.68
N GLY A 21 -25.35 -2.47 32.98
CA GLY A 21 -25.12 -3.50 31.97
C GLY A 21 -24.46 -2.89 30.75
N ARG A 22 -23.15 -2.74 30.86
CA ARG A 22 -22.13 -2.66 29.81
C ARG A 22 -22.60 -1.92 28.54
N LYS A 23 -22.35 -0.62 28.49
CA LYS A 23 -21.80 0.00 27.26
C LYS A 23 -20.27 -0.10 27.38
N PRO A 24 -19.60 -1.12 26.79
CA PRO A 24 -18.16 -1.32 26.99
C PRO A 24 -17.29 -0.25 26.31
N PHE A 25 -17.89 0.66 25.53
CA PHE A 25 -17.21 1.75 24.87
C PHE A 25 -18.09 2.99 24.97
N LYS A 26 -17.97 3.75 26.08
CA LYS A 26 -18.35 5.15 26.01
C LYS A 26 -17.12 5.85 25.42
N VAL A 27 -17.02 5.80 24.09
CA VAL A 27 -16.07 6.66 23.39
C VAL A 27 -16.42 8.08 23.82
N ASP A 28 -15.42 8.85 24.24
CA ASP A 28 -15.64 10.22 24.66
C ASP A 28 -16.07 11.01 23.41
N GLU A 29 -17.38 11.22 23.29
CA GLU A 29 -18.02 11.88 22.15
C GLU A 29 -17.53 13.33 22.02
N ALA A 30 -17.23 13.99 23.16
CA ALA A 30 -16.64 15.32 23.14
C ALA A 30 -15.21 15.29 22.58
N PHE A 31 -14.43 14.26 22.93
CA PHE A 31 -13.11 14.04 22.34
C PHE A 31 -13.19 13.75 20.84
N LEU A 32 -14.13 12.91 20.38
CA LEU A 32 -14.31 12.63 18.95
C LEU A 32 -14.67 13.88 18.17
N HIS A 33 -15.62 14.69 18.66
CA HIS A 33 -15.98 15.94 17.99
C HIS A 33 -14.83 16.95 17.98
N THR A 34 -14.04 17.01 19.04
CA THR A 34 -12.84 17.86 19.09
C THR A 34 -11.82 17.41 18.07
N LEU A 35 -11.52 16.11 18.01
CA LEU A 35 -10.60 15.51 17.05
C LEU A 35 -11.08 15.73 15.61
N GLU A 36 -12.37 15.56 15.34
CA GLU A 36 -12.96 15.78 14.01
C GLU A 36 -12.77 17.23 13.56
N ALA A 37 -13.07 18.21 14.44
CA ALA A 37 -12.86 19.62 14.15
C ALA A 37 -11.38 19.96 13.94
N GLU A 38 -10.48 19.42 14.76
CA GLU A 38 -9.03 19.59 14.62
C GLU A 38 -8.52 19.02 13.29
N MET A 39 -8.95 17.81 12.92
CA MET A 39 -8.55 17.17 11.67
C MET A 39 -9.11 17.91 10.45
N GLN A 40 -10.34 18.42 10.52
CA GLN A 40 -10.91 19.23 9.45
C GLN A 40 -10.12 20.52 9.23
N ALA A 41 -9.75 21.21 10.31
CA ALA A 41 -8.91 22.41 10.23
C ALA A 41 -7.53 22.09 9.65
N TYR A 42 -6.91 20.99 10.11
CA TYR A 42 -5.63 20.51 9.58
C TYR A 42 -5.68 20.25 8.08
N TRP A 43 -6.65 19.46 7.60
CA TRP A 43 -6.76 19.14 6.18
C TRP A 43 -7.07 20.36 5.32
N SER A 44 -7.85 21.30 5.83
CA SER A 44 -8.10 22.59 5.15
C SER A 44 -6.83 23.41 4.99
N ASP A 45 -5.96 23.47 6.01
CA ASP A 45 -4.67 24.17 5.92
C ASP A 45 -3.74 23.50 4.91
N VAL A 46 -3.61 22.17 4.98
CA VAL A 46 -2.82 21.39 4.01
C VAL A 46 -3.30 21.63 2.56
N HIS A 47 -4.62 21.71 2.35
CA HIS A 47 -5.18 22.01 1.03
C HIS A 47 -4.76 23.39 0.52
N GLN A 48 -4.89 24.41 1.36
CA GLN A 48 -4.47 25.76 1.00
C GLN A 48 -2.97 25.82 0.65
N LEU A 49 -2.13 25.13 1.43
CA LEU A 49 -0.69 25.06 1.18
C LEU A 49 -0.37 24.34 -0.14
N ASN A 50 -1.05 23.22 -0.44
CA ASN A 50 -0.88 22.46 -1.68
C ASN A 50 -1.46 23.17 -2.92
N GLU A 51 -2.33 24.16 -2.76
CA GLU A 51 -2.81 24.93 -3.91
C GLU A 51 -1.93 26.14 -4.22
N SER A 52 -1.50 26.85 -3.18
CA SER A 52 -1.03 28.22 -3.31
C SER A 52 0.43 28.45 -2.95
N ARG A 53 1.10 27.50 -2.28
CA ARG A 53 2.45 27.69 -1.72
C ARG A 53 3.48 26.67 -2.18
N HIS A 54 3.25 26.02 -3.32
CA HIS A 54 4.29 25.20 -3.93
C HIS A 54 5.52 26.06 -4.27
N ILE A 55 6.69 25.59 -3.85
CA ILE A 55 7.99 26.26 -4.11
C ILE A 55 8.20 26.40 -5.62
N VAL A 56 7.82 25.37 -6.38
CA VAL A 56 7.89 25.34 -7.85
C VAL A 56 6.56 24.82 -8.39
N PRO A 57 5.60 25.71 -8.71
CA PRO A 57 4.24 25.33 -9.08
C PRO A 57 4.14 24.36 -10.27
N GLU A 58 5.06 24.44 -11.22
CA GLU A 58 5.10 23.58 -12.41
C GLU A 58 5.51 22.12 -12.11
N PHE A 59 6.16 21.87 -10.97
CA PHE A 59 6.52 20.53 -10.50
C PHE A 59 5.76 20.14 -9.22
N ALA A 60 4.66 20.84 -8.95
CA ALA A 60 3.83 20.57 -7.79
C ALA A 60 3.26 19.14 -7.83
N VAL A 61 3.59 18.34 -6.81
CA VAL A 61 2.88 17.09 -6.53
C VAL A 61 1.58 17.46 -5.82
N ARG A 62 0.46 17.27 -6.51
CA ARG A 62 -0.88 17.51 -5.97
C ARG A 62 -1.24 16.43 -4.96
N LEU A 63 -1.68 16.85 -3.79
CA LEU A 63 -2.18 15.95 -2.76
C LEU A 63 -3.69 15.78 -2.94
N ASN A 64 -4.15 14.54 -3.06
CA ASN A 64 -5.58 14.24 -3.06
C ASN A 64 -6.11 14.19 -1.62
N ILE A 65 -6.46 15.35 -1.08
CA ILE A 65 -6.87 15.49 0.33
C ILE A 65 -8.28 14.93 0.58
N GLU A 66 -9.08 14.77 -0.47
CA GLU A 66 -10.43 14.22 -0.40
C GLU A 66 -10.47 12.68 -0.47
N ALA A 67 -9.34 12.02 -0.75
CA ALA A 67 -9.27 10.57 -0.78
C ALA A 67 -9.51 10.00 0.62
N ASN A 68 -10.62 9.25 0.77
CA ASN A 68 -10.84 8.46 1.97
C ASN A 68 -9.72 7.40 2.14
N GLY A 69 -9.52 6.93 3.38
CA GLY A 69 -8.42 5.99 3.69
C GLY A 69 -8.44 4.71 2.84
N LEU A 70 -9.61 4.28 2.36
CA LEU A 70 -9.75 3.12 1.46
C LEU A 70 -9.23 3.39 0.05
N ASN A 71 -9.47 4.59 -0.47
CA ASN A 71 -9.00 5.03 -1.79
C ASN A 71 -7.49 5.28 -1.77
N GLN A 72 -6.93 5.69 -0.63
CA GLN A 72 -5.48 5.85 -0.48
C GLN A 72 -4.72 4.54 -0.74
N PHE A 73 -5.20 3.39 -0.26
CA PHE A 73 -4.56 2.10 -0.57
C PHE A 73 -4.64 1.72 -2.05
N VAL A 74 -5.71 2.13 -2.75
CA VAL A 74 -5.84 1.94 -4.20
C VAL A 74 -4.82 2.81 -4.94
N GLU A 75 -4.67 4.08 -4.55
CA GLU A 75 -3.68 4.99 -5.12
C GLU A 75 -2.24 4.51 -4.86
N LEU A 76 -1.95 4.03 -3.65
CA LEU A 76 -0.64 3.46 -3.30
C LEU A 76 -0.32 2.20 -4.11
N THR A 77 -1.31 1.33 -4.32
CA THR A 77 -1.12 0.12 -5.14
C THR A 77 -0.77 0.49 -6.58
N ARG A 78 -1.52 1.45 -7.17
CA ARG A 78 -1.21 1.97 -8.52
C ARG A 78 0.17 2.62 -8.60
N ALA A 79 0.61 3.29 -7.54
CA ALA A 79 1.94 3.87 -7.49
C ALA A 79 3.04 2.79 -7.52
N VAL A 80 2.86 1.70 -6.77
CA VAL A 80 3.77 0.53 -6.81
C VAL A 80 3.78 -0.12 -8.19
N GLU A 81 2.60 -0.33 -8.80
CA GLU A 81 2.47 -0.86 -10.16
C GLU A 81 3.23 0.02 -11.18
N ARG A 82 3.05 1.34 -11.10
CA ARG A 82 3.77 2.29 -11.96
C ARG A 82 5.29 2.21 -11.79
N ILE A 83 5.79 2.04 -10.57
CA ILE A 83 7.22 1.86 -10.32
C ILE A 83 7.70 0.55 -10.97
N SER A 84 6.93 -0.52 -10.83
CA SER A 84 7.20 -1.81 -11.48
C SER A 84 7.29 -1.67 -13.01
N GLU A 85 6.35 -0.95 -13.63
CA GLU A 85 6.37 -0.67 -15.07
C GLU A 85 7.61 0.10 -15.51
N ILE A 86 8.02 1.13 -14.76
CA ILE A 86 9.22 1.91 -15.05
C ILE A 86 10.48 1.03 -14.98
N LEU A 87 10.58 0.21 -13.92
CA LEU A 87 11.71 -0.71 -13.75
C LEU A 87 11.74 -1.77 -14.86
N GLY A 88 10.58 -2.29 -15.26
CA GLY A 88 10.44 -3.17 -16.41
C GLY A 88 10.92 -2.51 -17.70
N GLY A 89 10.57 -1.24 -17.94
CA GLY A 89 11.07 -0.48 -19.09
C GLY A 89 12.59 -0.31 -19.10
N PHE A 90 13.22 -0.14 -17.94
CA PHE A 90 14.69 -0.11 -17.84
C PHE A 90 15.32 -1.48 -18.13
N ALA A 91 14.72 -2.56 -17.62
CA ALA A 91 15.17 -3.91 -17.90
C ALA A 91 15.07 -4.25 -19.40
N ASP A 92 13.96 -3.88 -20.03
CA ASP A 92 13.74 -4.06 -21.47
C ASP A 92 14.79 -3.29 -22.28
N SER A 93 15.02 -2.02 -21.93
CA SER A 93 16.03 -1.17 -22.59
C SER A 93 17.46 -1.72 -22.44
N ASP A 94 17.82 -2.23 -21.27
CA ASP A 94 19.14 -2.83 -21.05
C ASP A 94 19.28 -4.17 -21.79
N SER A 95 18.19 -4.95 -21.91
CA SER A 95 18.18 -6.22 -22.63
C SER A 95 18.27 -6.05 -24.15
N SER A 96 17.72 -4.96 -24.69
CA SER A 96 17.74 -4.66 -26.14
C SER A 96 19.07 -4.03 -26.59
N LEU A 97 19.82 -3.40 -25.68
CA LEU A 97 21.00 -2.58 -25.97
C LEU A 97 22.02 -3.27 -26.88
N ASN A 98 22.39 -4.53 -26.60
CA ASN A 98 23.34 -5.26 -27.42
C ASN A 98 22.85 -5.44 -28.87
N ASN A 99 21.56 -5.72 -29.04
CA ASN A 99 20.95 -5.91 -30.37
C ASN A 99 20.83 -4.59 -31.12
N GLU A 100 20.54 -3.49 -30.42
CA GLU A 100 20.49 -2.14 -30.99
C GLU A 100 21.87 -1.70 -31.49
N ILE A 101 22.92 -1.87 -30.70
CA ILE A 101 24.31 -1.59 -31.10
C ILE A 101 24.69 -2.45 -32.32
N ARG A 102 24.42 -3.75 -32.25
CA ARG A 102 24.69 -4.68 -33.35
C ARG A 102 24.00 -4.25 -34.65
N SER A 103 22.73 -3.88 -34.56
CA SER A 103 21.93 -3.43 -35.71
C SER A 103 22.44 -2.11 -36.28
N HIS A 104 22.83 -1.18 -35.42
CA HIS A 104 23.40 0.11 -35.83
C HIS A 104 24.75 -0.07 -36.55
N LEU A 105 25.64 -0.91 -36.02
CA LEU A 105 26.94 -1.22 -36.66
C LEU A 105 26.76 -1.89 -38.03
N ALA A 106 25.82 -2.82 -38.15
CA ALA A 106 25.50 -3.46 -39.43
C ALA A 106 24.98 -2.43 -40.45
N ALA A 107 24.11 -1.51 -40.03
CA ALA A 107 23.57 -0.46 -40.91
C ALA A 107 24.66 0.50 -41.42
N LEU A 108 25.76 0.66 -40.68
CA LEU A 108 26.93 1.44 -41.09
C LEU A 108 27.90 0.65 -42.00
N GLY A 109 27.64 -0.63 -42.27
CA GLY A 109 28.45 -1.48 -43.14
C GLY A 109 29.67 -2.12 -42.45
N TYR A 110 29.72 -2.16 -41.12
CA TYR A 110 30.78 -2.87 -40.39
C TYR A 110 30.61 -4.39 -40.45
N ASP A 111 31.72 -5.12 -40.59
CA ASP A 111 31.77 -6.56 -40.38
C ASP A 111 31.66 -6.89 -38.89
N LEU A 112 30.61 -7.62 -38.52
CA LEU A 112 30.31 -7.98 -37.14
C LEU A 112 31.08 -9.20 -36.63
N SER A 113 31.89 -9.87 -37.44
CA SER A 113 32.61 -11.10 -37.04
C SER A 113 33.45 -10.92 -35.76
N ARG A 114 34.08 -9.75 -35.60
CA ARG A 114 34.84 -9.43 -34.38
C ARG A 114 33.96 -9.06 -33.19
N TYR A 115 32.80 -8.45 -33.45
CA TYR A 115 31.83 -8.08 -32.41
C TYR A 115 31.14 -9.33 -31.86
N ASP A 116 30.59 -10.17 -32.75
CA ASP A 116 29.91 -11.42 -32.43
C ASP A 116 30.89 -12.48 -31.86
N GLY A 117 32.19 -12.33 -32.13
CA GLY A 117 33.26 -13.17 -31.56
C GLY A 117 33.60 -12.89 -30.10
N VAL A 118 33.10 -11.80 -29.50
CA VAL A 118 33.29 -11.50 -28.07
C VAL A 118 32.39 -12.41 -27.26
N ALA A 119 32.98 -13.16 -26.33
CA ALA A 119 32.21 -14.02 -25.42
C ALA A 119 31.23 -13.18 -24.58
N TYR A 120 30.03 -13.71 -24.33
CA TYR A 120 28.94 -12.96 -23.70
C TYR A 120 29.32 -12.35 -22.34
N TYR A 121 30.12 -13.04 -21.52
CA TYR A 121 30.56 -12.56 -20.20
C TYR A 121 31.63 -11.46 -20.27
N CYS A 122 32.22 -11.23 -21.44
CA CYS A 122 33.11 -10.10 -21.72
C CYS A 122 32.37 -8.92 -22.38
N ASN A 123 31.11 -9.11 -22.79
CA ASN A 123 30.33 -8.08 -23.47
C ASN A 123 29.57 -7.23 -22.43
N PRO A 124 29.93 -5.96 -22.22
CA PRO A 124 29.29 -5.11 -21.21
C PRO A 124 27.84 -4.72 -21.56
N PHE A 125 27.40 -4.98 -22.79
CA PHE A 125 26.05 -4.68 -23.26
C PHE A 125 25.13 -5.91 -23.19
N PHE A 126 25.68 -7.10 -22.96
CA PHE A 126 24.90 -8.32 -22.83
C PHE A 126 24.44 -8.49 -21.38
N ASN A 127 23.12 -8.53 -21.15
CA ASN A 127 22.53 -8.62 -19.81
C ASN A 127 23.04 -7.53 -18.85
N ARG A 128 23.15 -6.29 -19.36
CA ARG A 128 23.57 -5.14 -18.55
C ARG A 128 22.65 -5.00 -17.35
N ASN A 129 23.24 -4.75 -16.18
CA ASN A 129 22.51 -4.55 -14.91
C ASN A 129 21.56 -5.71 -14.54
N TRP A 130 21.78 -6.92 -15.05
CA TRP A 130 20.88 -8.06 -14.82
C TRP A 130 20.57 -8.30 -13.34
N GLU A 131 21.57 -8.18 -12.47
CA GLU A 131 21.43 -8.37 -11.02
C GLU A 131 20.49 -7.31 -10.40
N ILE A 132 20.58 -6.06 -10.87
CA ILE A 132 19.70 -4.99 -10.42
C ILE A 132 18.26 -5.29 -10.82
N HIS A 133 18.04 -5.66 -12.08
CA HIS A 133 16.69 -5.89 -12.61
C HIS A 133 16.06 -7.17 -12.07
N SER A 134 16.85 -8.23 -11.89
CA SER A 134 16.34 -9.55 -11.54
C SER A 134 16.29 -9.79 -10.03
N LEU A 135 17.21 -9.20 -9.26
CA LEU A 135 17.31 -9.39 -7.82
C LEU A 135 16.87 -8.13 -7.08
N ALA A 136 17.61 -7.03 -7.21
CA ALA A 136 17.41 -5.86 -6.36
C ALA A 136 16.02 -5.21 -6.53
N ALA A 137 15.62 -4.96 -7.78
CA ALA A 137 14.33 -4.37 -8.12
C ALA A 137 13.16 -5.28 -7.70
N THR A 138 13.22 -6.56 -8.07
CA THR A 138 12.18 -7.54 -7.76
C THR A 138 12.00 -7.75 -6.26
N ASN A 139 13.10 -7.84 -5.52
CA ASN A 139 13.08 -7.98 -4.06
C ASN A 139 12.49 -6.73 -3.40
N ALA A 140 12.90 -5.52 -3.83
CA ALA A 140 12.36 -4.27 -3.30
C ALA A 140 10.85 -4.10 -3.59
N LEU A 141 10.39 -4.47 -4.79
CA LEU A 141 8.97 -4.45 -5.14
C LEU A 141 8.16 -5.45 -4.32
N THR A 142 8.73 -6.63 -4.06
CA THR A 142 8.13 -7.65 -3.20
C THR A 142 7.95 -7.10 -1.77
N ASP A 143 9.00 -6.50 -1.21
CA ASP A 143 8.95 -5.88 0.12
C ASP A 143 7.87 -4.79 0.21
N LEU A 144 7.85 -3.88 -0.76
CA LEU A 144 6.86 -2.80 -0.82
C LEU A 144 5.44 -3.34 -0.91
N THR A 145 5.21 -4.35 -1.74
CA THR A 145 3.89 -4.97 -1.92
C THR A 145 3.41 -5.63 -0.63
N VAL A 146 4.28 -6.39 0.05
CA VAL A 146 3.95 -7.04 1.33
C VAL A 146 3.66 -6.01 2.41
N LEU A 147 4.49 -4.97 2.53
CA LEU A 147 4.30 -3.90 3.51
C LEU A 147 2.97 -3.15 3.28
N LEU A 148 2.67 -2.82 2.03
CA LEU A 148 1.43 -2.14 1.66
C LEU A 148 0.21 -3.00 1.98
N LYS A 149 0.23 -4.28 1.59
CA LYS A 149 -0.89 -5.20 1.85
C LYS A 149 -1.11 -5.42 3.35
N ARG A 150 -0.03 -5.54 4.13
CA ARG A 150 -0.12 -5.61 5.59
C ARG A 150 -0.76 -4.35 6.18
N ALA A 151 -0.35 -3.17 5.73
CA ALA A 151 -0.91 -1.90 6.19
C ALA A 151 -2.41 -1.78 5.84
N GLU A 152 -2.81 -2.22 4.63
CA GLU A 152 -4.22 -2.25 4.22
C GLU A 152 -5.05 -3.14 5.16
N VAL A 153 -4.57 -4.35 5.47
CA VAL A 153 -5.24 -5.27 6.39
C VAL A 153 -5.38 -4.66 7.79
N SER A 154 -4.31 -4.05 8.32
CA SER A 154 -4.35 -3.41 9.64
C SER A 154 -5.31 -2.21 9.68
N PHE A 155 -5.36 -1.41 8.61
CA PHE A 155 -6.33 -0.32 8.51
C PHE A 155 -7.77 -0.85 8.47
N LEU A 156 -8.05 -1.83 7.59
CA LEU A 156 -9.39 -2.41 7.45
C LEU A 156 -9.85 -3.09 8.73
N GLU A 157 -8.95 -3.72 9.48
CA GLU A 157 -9.25 -4.33 10.77
C GLU A 157 -9.82 -3.30 11.77
N GLU A 158 -9.21 -2.12 11.87
CA GLU A 158 -9.72 -1.06 12.75
C GLU A 158 -10.96 -0.37 12.17
N TYR A 159 -10.99 -0.16 10.85
CA TYR A 159 -12.08 0.54 10.18
C TYR A 159 -13.40 -0.24 10.26
N VAL A 160 -13.36 -1.56 10.11
CA VAL A 160 -14.55 -2.43 10.22
C VAL A 160 -15.13 -2.45 11.64
N LYS A 161 -14.31 -2.28 12.70
CA LYS A 161 -14.82 -2.26 14.09
C LYS A 161 -15.80 -1.11 14.34
N THR A 162 -15.63 0.00 13.63
CA THR A 162 -16.49 1.19 13.73
C THR A 162 -17.57 1.25 12.65
N HIS A 163 -17.49 0.40 11.62
CA HIS A 163 -18.40 0.33 10.48
C HIS A 163 -18.93 -1.09 10.25
N SER A 164 -19.22 -1.82 11.34
CA SER A 164 -19.47 -3.27 11.32
C SER A 164 -20.75 -3.70 10.60
N ASN A 165 -21.60 -2.75 10.21
CA ASN A 165 -22.83 -2.98 9.44
C ASN A 165 -22.60 -2.91 7.92
N GLN A 166 -21.40 -2.53 7.46
CA GLN A 166 -21.09 -2.43 6.03
C GLN A 166 -20.48 -3.73 5.51
N VAL A 167 -21.30 -4.52 4.82
CA VAL A 167 -20.90 -5.83 4.25
C VAL A 167 -19.70 -5.71 3.32
N GLU A 168 -19.66 -4.67 2.49
CA GLU A 168 -18.56 -4.41 1.55
C GLU A 168 -17.19 -4.29 2.26
N LEU A 169 -17.12 -3.65 3.42
CA LEU A 169 -15.87 -3.51 4.18
C LEU A 169 -15.40 -4.85 4.75
N ILE A 170 -16.34 -5.70 5.16
CA ILE A 170 -16.06 -7.04 5.69
C ILE A 170 -15.52 -7.93 4.56
N GLU A 171 -16.14 -7.87 3.38
CA GLU A 171 -15.68 -8.58 2.18
C GLU A 171 -14.29 -8.11 1.74
N ARG A 172 -14.06 -6.79 1.74
CA ARG A 172 -12.75 -6.23 1.39
C ARG A 172 -11.66 -6.64 2.39
N LEU A 173 -11.96 -6.63 3.69
CA LEU A 173 -11.04 -7.17 4.71
C LEU A 173 -10.77 -8.66 4.49
N ALA A 174 -11.78 -9.45 4.11
CA ALA A 174 -11.59 -10.86 3.82
C ALA A 174 -10.68 -11.08 2.60
N SER A 175 -10.87 -10.32 1.51
CA SER A 175 -10.00 -10.37 0.32
C SER A 175 -8.56 -10.00 0.68
N ALA A 176 -8.35 -8.84 1.33
CA ALA A 176 -7.02 -8.37 1.69
C ALA A 176 -6.27 -9.35 2.61
N LYS A 177 -6.98 -10.02 3.53
CA LYS A 177 -6.40 -11.09 4.36
C LYS A 177 -6.06 -12.34 3.57
N SER A 178 -6.85 -12.70 2.55
CA SER A 178 -6.54 -13.83 1.68
C SER A 178 -5.27 -13.56 0.87
N GLU A 179 -5.22 -12.39 0.21
CA GLU A 179 -4.05 -11.94 -0.56
C GLU A 179 -2.79 -11.87 0.31
N LEU A 180 -2.89 -11.32 1.53
CA LEU A 180 -1.74 -11.29 2.45
C LEU A 180 -1.26 -12.69 2.85
N ARG A 181 -2.16 -13.65 3.02
CA ARG A 181 -1.78 -15.04 3.30
C ARG A 181 -1.10 -15.70 2.12
N GLU A 182 -1.57 -15.43 0.92
CA GLU A 182 -0.92 -15.89 -0.31
C GLU A 182 0.49 -15.32 -0.38
N LEU A 183 0.66 -14.00 -0.23
CA LEU A 183 1.96 -13.34 -0.19
C LEU A 183 2.87 -13.89 0.91
N ALA A 184 2.34 -14.20 2.09
CA ALA A 184 3.13 -14.75 3.20
C ALA A 184 3.73 -16.14 2.88
N ILE A 185 3.18 -16.85 1.91
CA ILE A 185 3.66 -18.18 1.47
C ILE A 185 4.46 -18.06 0.16
N SER A 186 4.07 -17.17 -0.74
CA SER A 186 4.62 -17.05 -2.09
C SER A 186 5.73 -16.02 -2.23
N ALA A 187 5.83 -15.03 -1.34
CA ALA A 187 6.88 -14.02 -1.38
C ALA A 187 8.22 -14.68 -1.06
N VAL A 188 9.13 -14.63 -2.04
CA VAL A 188 10.47 -15.20 -1.97
C VAL A 188 11.44 -14.16 -2.48
N TYR A 189 12.60 -14.04 -1.82
CA TYR A 189 13.70 -13.26 -2.35
C TYR A 189 14.43 -14.04 -3.44
N PHE A 190 14.68 -13.37 -4.55
CA PHE A 190 15.53 -13.88 -5.61
C PHE A 190 17.00 -13.69 -5.20
N ASP A 191 17.82 -14.72 -5.46
CA ASP A 191 19.29 -14.78 -5.28
C ASP A 191 19.94 -15.28 -6.58
#